data_AF-A0A485NRU8-F1
#
_entry.id   AF-A0A485NRU8-F1
#
_cell.length_a   1.000
_cell.length_b   1.000
_cell.length_c   1.000
_cell.angle_alpha   90.00
_cell.angle_beta   90.00
_cell.angle_gamma   90.00
#
_symmetry.space_group_name_H-M   'P 1'
#
loop_
_entity.id
_entity.type
_entity.pdbx_description
1 polymer ?
#
loop_
_entity_poly.entity_id
_entity_poly.type
_entity_poly.pdbx_seq_one_letter_code
_entity_poly.pdbx_strand_id
1 'polypeptide(L)'
;MEAFRTYTPMDPEAPESKAAVIMAFVNQSAIDIRRKLQKIDRLGEKSLQDLLVVAKKVYNNWESPEDKQARAMAAASSKQTRDLARILLATTADFPEERDRRLRQLADDARKGKGTTKGGKQRLQKDQCAYCKEIGHWARDCPKKAGGKGSKTDQVKVLELDKRSD
;
A
#
# COMPACT_ATOMS: atom_id res chain seq x y z
N MET A 1 26.35 3.77 -19.66
CA MET A 1 27.01 5.05 -19.99
C MET A 1 28.21 4.83 -20.90
N GLU A 2 29.07 3.86 -20.60
CA GLU A 2 30.28 3.56 -21.39
C GLU A 2 30.03 3.36 -22.89
N ALA A 3 29.01 2.58 -23.28
CA ALA A 3 28.67 2.38 -24.68
C ALA A 3 28.36 3.69 -25.44
N PHE A 4 27.76 4.69 -24.78
CA PHE A 4 27.56 6.01 -25.39
C PHE A 4 28.90 6.73 -25.60
N ARG A 5 29.81 6.69 -24.62
CA ARG A 5 31.13 7.31 -24.75
C ARG A 5 32.01 6.65 -25.81
N THR A 6 31.86 5.33 -26.00
CA THR A 6 32.71 4.55 -26.91
C THR A 6 32.19 4.52 -28.35
N TYR A 7 30.88 4.39 -28.55
CA TYR A 7 30.30 4.11 -29.85
C TYR A 7 29.42 5.23 -30.42
N THR A 8 29.22 6.31 -29.67
CA THR A 8 28.50 7.48 -30.16
C THR A 8 29.32 8.76 -29.94
N PRO A 9 29.26 9.73 -30.86
CA PRO A 9 29.92 11.02 -30.69
C PRO A 9 29.19 11.95 -29.68
N MET A 10 28.17 11.44 -28.98
CA MET A 10 27.37 12.19 -28.01
C MET A 10 27.95 12.03 -26.60
N ASP A 11 28.01 13.12 -25.84
CA ASP A 11 28.32 13.05 -24.40
C ASP A 11 27.07 12.64 -23.61
N PRO A 12 27.03 11.46 -22.98
CA PRO A 12 25.83 11.01 -22.28
C PRO A 12 25.53 11.79 -20.99
N GLU A 13 26.46 12.62 -20.50
CA GLU A 13 26.22 13.49 -19.33
C GLU A 13 25.74 14.89 -19.70
N ALA A 14 25.80 15.25 -20.99
CA ALA A 14 25.29 16.52 -21.48
C ALA A 14 23.75 16.58 -21.37
N PRO A 15 23.17 17.73 -20.99
CA PRO A 15 21.73 17.87 -20.84
C PRO A 15 20.97 17.65 -22.16
N GLU A 16 21.57 17.97 -23.31
CA GLU A 16 21.00 17.78 -24.65
C GLU A 16 20.82 16.29 -24.99
N SER A 17 21.71 15.44 -24.49
CA SER A 17 21.69 13.98 -24.72
C SER A 17 20.83 13.23 -23.70
N LYS A 18 20.35 13.89 -22.65
CA LYS A 18 19.56 13.30 -21.56
C LYS A 18 18.37 12.48 -22.08
N ALA A 19 17.63 13.00 -23.05
CA ALA A 19 16.47 12.32 -23.62
C ALA A 19 16.85 11.01 -24.31
N ALA A 20 17.94 11.00 -25.08
CA ALA A 20 18.43 9.81 -25.76
C ALA A 20 18.89 8.73 -24.77
N VAL A 21 19.60 9.13 -23.71
CA VAL A 21 20.05 8.23 -22.65
C VAL A 21 18.87 7.62 -21.89
N ILE A 22 17.86 8.42 -21.55
CA ILE A 22 16.63 7.95 -20.89
C ILE A 22 15.88 6.96 -21.78
N MET A 23 15.69 7.29 -23.06
CA MET A 23 14.99 6.41 -23.99
C MET A 23 15.73 5.09 -24.18
N ALA A 24 17.05 5.11 -24.33
CA ALA A 24 17.86 3.90 -24.41
C ALA A 24 17.75 3.06 -23.13
N PHE A 25 17.84 3.68 -21.95
CA PHE A 25 17.67 2.99 -20.67
C PHE A 25 16.32 2.27 -20.57
N VAL A 26 15.23 2.95 -20.91
CA VAL A 26 13.88 2.34 -20.88
C VAL A 26 13.77 1.19 -21.89
N ASN A 27 14.28 1.37 -23.11
CA ASN A 27 14.16 0.37 -24.17
C ASN A 27 15.02 -0.88 -23.92
N GLN A 28 16.21 -0.70 -23.33
CA GLN A 28 17.15 -1.78 -23.04
C GLN A 28 16.89 -2.48 -21.69
N SER A 29 16.05 -1.88 -20.83
CA SER A 29 15.66 -2.50 -19.55
C SER A 29 14.90 -3.82 -19.72
N ALA A 30 14.99 -4.68 -18.70
CA ALA A 30 14.17 -5.89 -18.58
C ALA A 30 12.68 -5.58 -18.74
N ILE A 31 11.90 -6.55 -19.22
CA ILE A 31 10.52 -6.31 -19.71
C ILE A 31 9.58 -5.76 -18.62
N ASP A 32 9.69 -6.23 -17.40
CA ASP A 32 8.94 -5.82 -16.22
C ASP A 32 9.31 -4.40 -15.77
N ILE A 33 10.61 -4.10 -15.73
CA ILE A 33 11.15 -2.77 -15.44
C ILE A 33 10.69 -1.78 -16.49
N ARG A 34 10.86 -2.11 -17.78
CA ARG A 34 10.43 -1.28 -18.92
C ARG A 34 8.93 -0.99 -18.87
N ARG A 35 8.09 -2.00 -18.64
CA ARG A 35 6.64 -1.83 -18.47
C ARG A 35 6.30 -0.91 -17.30
N LYS A 36 7.10 -0.90 -16.23
CA LYS A 36 6.91 0.02 -15.10
C LYS A 36 7.34 1.44 -15.45
N LEU A 37 8.47 1.60 -16.13
CA LEU A 37 9.01 2.90 -16.52
C LEU A 37 8.13 3.60 -17.57
N GLN A 38 7.54 2.86 -18.52
CA GLN A 38 6.62 3.40 -19.53
C GLN A 38 5.31 3.97 -18.95
N LYS A 39 4.93 3.55 -17.73
CA LYS A 39 3.72 4.04 -17.03
C LYS A 39 3.96 5.28 -16.19
N ILE A 40 5.18 5.82 -16.22
CA ILE A 40 5.51 7.02 -15.48
C ILE A 40 4.96 8.23 -16.24
N ASP A 41 4.13 9.01 -15.55
CA ASP A 41 3.71 10.32 -16.07
C ASP A 41 4.91 11.26 -16.19
N ARG A 42 4.87 12.08 -17.25
CA ARG A 42 5.90 13.10 -17.54
C ARG A 42 7.30 12.49 -17.57
N LEU A 43 7.46 11.32 -18.19
CA LEU A 43 8.73 10.59 -18.28
C LEU A 43 9.88 11.47 -18.79
N GLY A 44 9.61 12.38 -19.74
CA GLY A 44 10.62 13.30 -20.30
C GLY A 44 11.20 14.29 -19.29
N GLU A 45 10.53 14.53 -18.16
CA GLU A 45 11.03 15.43 -17.12
C GLU A 45 11.90 14.70 -16.09
N LYS A 46 11.83 13.37 -16.05
CA LYS A 46 12.61 12.58 -15.08
C LYS A 46 14.08 12.62 -15.39
N SER A 47 14.89 12.47 -14.35
CA SER A 47 16.32 12.20 -14.50
C SER A 47 16.57 10.70 -14.67
N LEU A 48 17.73 10.34 -15.21
CA LEU A 48 18.16 8.94 -15.24
C LEU A 48 18.19 8.33 -13.83
N GLN A 49 18.57 9.12 -12.83
CA GLN A 49 18.61 8.71 -11.42
C GLN A 49 17.23 8.34 -10.89
N ASP A 50 16.19 9.12 -11.20
CA ASP A 50 14.81 8.81 -10.81
C ASP A 50 14.35 7.48 -11.39
N LEU A 51 14.70 7.21 -12.65
CA LEU A 51 14.37 5.95 -13.31
C LEU A 51 15.13 4.77 -12.70
N LEU A 52 16.40 4.97 -12.32
CA LEU A 52 17.18 3.95 -11.62
C LEU A 52 16.60 3.60 -10.25
N VAL A 53 16.07 4.58 -9.50
CA VAL A 53 15.36 4.32 -8.23
C VAL A 53 14.13 3.43 -8.45
N VAL A 54 13.35 3.73 -9.49
CA VAL A 54 12.18 2.91 -9.85
C VAL A 54 12.60 1.51 -10.31
N ALA A 55 13.61 1.41 -11.16
CA ALA A 55 14.13 0.14 -11.66
C ALA A 55 14.67 -0.73 -10.53
N LYS A 56 15.47 -0.17 -9.61
CA LYS A 56 15.98 -0.87 -8.42
C LYS A 56 14.84 -1.36 -7.53
N LYS A 57 13.79 -0.56 -7.34
CA LYS A 57 12.61 -0.98 -6.58
C LYS A 57 11.88 -2.13 -7.26
N VAL A 58 11.72 -2.09 -8.58
CA VAL A 58 11.11 -3.21 -9.32
C VAL A 58 11.96 -4.44 -9.17
N TYR A 59 13.27 -4.35 -9.43
CA TYR A 59 14.22 -5.46 -9.31
C TYR A 59 14.21 -6.11 -7.92
N ASN A 60 14.31 -5.31 -6.85
CA ASN A 60 14.33 -5.83 -5.47
C ASN A 60 13.00 -6.46 -5.05
N ASN A 61 11.89 -5.98 -5.61
CA ASN A 61 10.56 -6.50 -5.33
C ASN A 61 10.10 -7.51 -6.40
N TRP A 62 10.97 -7.84 -7.36
CA TRP A 62 10.63 -8.75 -8.42
C TRP A 62 10.81 -10.16 -7.90
N GLU A 63 9.67 -10.80 -7.71
CA GLU A 63 9.60 -12.22 -7.44
C GLU A 63 9.73 -12.97 -8.77
N SER A 64 10.68 -13.91 -8.86
CA SER A 64 10.79 -14.80 -10.01
C SER A 64 9.44 -15.49 -10.25
N PRO A 65 9.04 -15.79 -11.51
CA PRO A 65 7.88 -16.64 -11.76
C PRO A 65 7.92 -17.95 -10.96
N GLU A 66 9.11 -18.51 -10.72
CA GLU A 66 9.33 -19.70 -9.91
C GLU A 66 9.02 -19.44 -8.43
N ASP A 67 9.56 -18.36 -7.85
CA ASP A 67 9.28 -17.98 -6.46
C ASP A 67 7.80 -17.69 -6.25
N LYS A 68 7.16 -17.02 -7.23
CA LYS A 68 5.73 -16.73 -7.20
C LYS A 68 4.91 -18.02 -7.23
N GLN A 69 5.31 -18.98 -8.07
CA GLN A 69 4.67 -20.28 -8.14
C GLN A 69 4.90 -21.09 -6.86
N ALA A 70 6.11 -21.08 -6.31
CA ALA A 70 6.47 -21.72 -5.05
C ALA A 70 5.66 -21.15 -3.88
N ARG A 71 5.50 -19.82 -3.79
CA ARG A 71 4.64 -19.19 -2.78
C ARG A 71 3.16 -19.53 -2.99
N ALA A 72 2.69 -19.57 -4.22
CA ALA A 72 1.31 -19.98 -4.52
C ALA A 72 1.07 -21.44 -4.12
N MET A 73 2.02 -22.34 -4.41
CA MET A 73 1.96 -23.75 -4.01
C MET A 73 2.06 -23.92 -2.50
N ALA A 74 2.95 -23.21 -1.81
CA ALA A 74 3.05 -23.21 -0.36
C ALA A 74 1.75 -22.71 0.30
N ALA A 75 1.15 -21.65 -0.25
CA ALA A 75 -0.14 -21.14 0.21
C ALA A 75 -1.29 -22.13 -0.05
N ALA A 76 -1.29 -22.83 -1.18
CA ALA A 76 -2.27 -23.87 -1.48
C ALA A 76 -2.13 -25.09 -0.56
N SER A 77 -0.90 -25.57 -0.37
CA SER A 77 -0.56 -26.65 0.55
C SER A 77 -0.95 -26.31 1.99
N SER A 78 -0.61 -25.11 2.47
CA SER A 78 -1.02 -24.62 3.79
C SER A 78 -2.54 -24.60 3.99
N LYS A 79 -3.32 -24.20 2.97
CA LYS A 79 -4.78 -24.28 3.01
C LYS A 79 -5.26 -25.73 3.13
N GLN A 80 -4.71 -26.63 2.32
CA GLN A 80 -5.05 -28.06 2.36
C GLN A 80 -4.76 -28.68 3.73
N THR A 81 -3.58 -28.42 4.30
CA THR A 81 -3.22 -28.89 5.65
C THR A 81 -4.18 -28.36 6.70
N ARG A 82 -4.56 -27.08 6.62
CA ARG A 82 -5.51 -26.48 7.57
C ARG A 82 -6.91 -27.09 7.44
N ASP A 83 -7.38 -27.34 6.23
CA ASP A 83 -8.70 -27.92 6.03
C ASP A 83 -8.75 -29.38 6.50
N LEU A 84 -7.67 -30.15 6.30
CA LEU A 84 -7.52 -31.48 6.92
C LEU A 84 -7.50 -31.41 8.45
N ALA A 85 -6.77 -30.45 9.04
CA ALA A 85 -6.76 -30.26 10.50
C ALA A 85 -8.16 -29.93 11.05
N ARG A 86 -8.99 -29.18 10.32
CA ARG A 86 -10.39 -28.94 10.70
C ARG A 86 -11.23 -30.21 10.65
N ILE A 87 -11.08 -31.02 9.59
CA ILE A 87 -11.82 -32.28 9.45
C ILE A 87 -11.45 -33.22 10.60
N LEU A 88 -10.16 -33.39 10.89
CA LEU A 88 -9.69 -34.22 12.00
C LEU A 88 -10.20 -33.73 13.36
N LEU A 89 -10.21 -32.41 13.59
CA LEU A 89 -10.80 -31.84 14.81
C LEU A 89 -12.32 -32.07 14.88
N ALA A 90 -13.03 -32.04 13.76
CA ALA A 90 -14.47 -32.28 13.72
C ALA A 90 -14.82 -33.75 14.02
N THR A 91 -13.93 -34.69 13.69
CA THR A 91 -14.16 -36.13 13.89
C THR A 91 -13.61 -36.68 15.21
N THR A 92 -12.61 -36.03 15.82
CA THR A 92 -11.94 -36.54 17.03
C THR A 92 -12.24 -35.75 18.31
N ALA A 93 -12.86 -34.57 18.22
CA ALA A 93 -13.23 -33.80 19.41
C ALA A 93 -14.60 -34.26 19.95
N ASP A 94 -14.59 -34.94 21.09
CA ASP A 94 -15.79 -35.43 21.79
C ASP A 94 -16.67 -34.30 22.36
N PHE A 95 -16.11 -33.08 22.50
CA PHE A 95 -16.80 -31.92 23.08
C PHE A 95 -17.00 -30.79 22.05
N PRO A 96 -18.27 -30.45 21.71
CA PRO A 96 -18.59 -29.43 20.70
C PRO A 96 -18.02 -28.04 21.00
N GLU A 97 -17.93 -27.66 22.28
CA GLU A 97 -17.44 -26.34 22.70
C GLU A 97 -15.93 -26.19 22.51
N GLU A 98 -15.17 -27.25 22.79
CA GLU A 98 -13.71 -27.26 22.60
C GLU A 98 -13.36 -27.31 21.10
N ARG A 99 -14.13 -28.06 20.31
CA ARG A 99 -14.05 -28.04 18.84
C ARG A 99 -14.24 -26.62 18.30
N ASP A 100 -15.30 -25.93 18.71
CA ASP A 100 -15.59 -24.57 18.23
C ASP A 100 -14.52 -23.55 18.69
N ARG A 101 -13.90 -23.74 19.85
CA ARG A 101 -12.77 -22.91 20.31
C ARG A 101 -11.53 -23.11 19.44
N ARG A 102 -11.19 -24.36 19.10
CA ARG A 102 -10.04 -24.72 18.25
C ARG A 102 -10.24 -24.29 16.79
N LEU A 103 -11.46 -24.42 16.26
CA LEU A 103 -11.81 -23.93 14.92
C LEU A 103 -11.67 -22.40 14.80
N ARG A 104 -12.02 -21.66 15.86
CA ARG A 104 -11.82 -20.20 15.93
C ARG A 104 -10.34 -19.82 15.94
N GLN A 105 -9.51 -20.51 16.71
CA GLN A 105 -8.04 -20.28 16.73
C GLN A 105 -7.42 -20.49 15.34
N LEU A 106 -7.75 -21.59 14.65
CA LEU A 106 -7.28 -21.85 13.27
C LEU A 106 -7.74 -20.80 12.25
N ALA A 107 -8.87 -20.13 12.50
CA ALA A 107 -9.34 -19.03 11.65
C ALA A 107 -8.59 -17.71 11.93
N ASP A 108 -8.22 -17.46 13.18
CA ASP A 108 -7.46 -16.26 13.57
C ASP A 108 -5.99 -16.33 13.13
N ASP A 109 -5.36 -17.50 13.23
CA ASP A 109 -3.98 -17.71 12.74
C ASP A 109 -3.88 -17.53 11.22
N ALA A 110 -4.91 -17.95 10.47
CA ALA A 110 -5.00 -17.70 9.03
C ALA A 110 -5.12 -16.20 8.68
N ARG A 111 -5.63 -15.36 9.59
CA ARG A 111 -5.68 -13.90 9.40
C ARG A 111 -4.37 -13.21 9.75
N LYS A 112 -3.59 -13.78 10.67
CA LYS A 112 -2.36 -13.18 11.21
C LYS A 112 -1.18 -13.23 10.22
N GLY A 113 -1.20 -14.13 9.23
CA GLY A 113 -0.22 -14.17 8.13
C GLY A 113 -0.28 -12.99 7.15
N LYS A 114 -1.27 -12.09 7.28
CA LYS A 114 -1.38 -10.86 6.51
C LYS A 114 -1.08 -9.68 7.44
N GLY A 115 0.21 -9.38 7.61
CA GLY A 115 0.67 -8.27 8.45
C GLY A 115 0.00 -6.95 8.08
N THR A 116 -0.97 -6.54 8.90
CA THR A 116 -1.11 -5.17 9.39
C THR A 116 -1.72 -5.24 10.77
N THR A 117 -1.12 -4.53 11.71
CA THR A 117 -1.56 -4.33 13.07
C THR A 117 -2.92 -3.62 13.09
N LYS A 118 -4.00 -4.37 12.94
CA LYS A 118 -5.35 -3.94 13.33
C LYS A 118 -5.97 -5.06 14.13
N GLY A 119 -5.59 -5.13 15.41
CA GLY A 119 -6.46 -5.71 16.42
C GLY A 119 -7.86 -5.13 16.20
N GLY A 120 -8.87 -6.01 16.21
CA GLY A 120 -10.24 -5.68 15.88
C GLY A 120 -10.75 -4.51 16.71
N LYS A 121 -10.62 -3.29 16.21
CA LYS A 121 -11.47 -2.19 16.64
C LYS A 121 -12.87 -2.60 16.20
N GLN A 122 -13.72 -2.94 17.17
CA GLN A 122 -15.16 -3.01 16.99
C GLN A 122 -15.56 -1.82 16.12
N ARG A 123 -16.19 -2.09 14.97
CA ARG A 123 -16.63 -1.03 14.07
C ARG A 123 -17.57 -0.13 14.86
N LEU A 124 -17.14 1.10 15.12
CA LEU A 124 -18.02 2.13 15.68
C LEU A 124 -19.20 2.29 14.72
N GLN A 125 -20.41 2.34 15.26
CA GLN A 125 -21.59 2.66 14.47
C GLN A 125 -21.48 4.09 13.93
N LYS A 126 -22.24 4.40 12.87
CA LYS A 126 -22.35 5.76 12.35
C LYS A 126 -22.83 6.65 13.51
N ASP A 127 -22.07 7.71 13.80
CA ASP A 127 -22.32 8.67 14.89
C ASP A 127 -22.06 8.16 16.32
N GLN A 128 -21.30 7.06 16.48
CA GLN A 128 -20.84 6.59 17.79
C GLN A 128 -19.48 7.21 18.18
N CYS A 129 -19.41 7.78 19.37
CA CYS A 129 -18.21 8.36 19.95
C CYS A 129 -17.12 7.31 20.15
N ALA A 130 -15.94 7.53 19.56
CA ALA A 130 -14.80 6.62 19.71
C ALA A 130 -14.21 6.57 21.14
N TYR A 131 -14.56 7.53 22.01
CA TYR A 131 -14.08 7.61 23.40
C TYR A 131 -15.05 6.91 24.36
N CYS A 132 -16.29 7.39 24.50
CA CYS A 132 -17.26 6.85 25.45
C CYS A 132 -18.24 5.82 24.86
N LYS A 133 -18.20 5.56 23.55
CA LYS A 133 -19.08 4.63 22.82
C LYS A 133 -20.57 5.00 22.82
N GLU A 134 -20.95 6.21 23.24
CA GLU A 134 -22.32 6.73 23.11
C GLU A 134 -22.56 7.32 21.72
N ILE A 135 -23.80 7.28 21.24
CA ILE A 135 -24.20 7.86 19.95
C ILE A 135 -24.54 9.35 20.08
N GLY A 136 -24.42 10.10 18.98
CA GLY A 136 -24.83 11.50 18.90
C GLY A 136 -23.70 12.52 19.04
N HIS A 137 -22.45 12.07 19.25
CA HIS A 137 -21.28 12.96 19.24
C HIS A 137 -20.02 12.24 18.79
N TRP A 138 -19.08 12.99 18.19
CA TRP A 138 -17.76 12.47 17.85
C TRP A 138 -16.82 12.55 19.05
N ALA A 139 -15.73 11.76 19.03
CA ALA A 139 -14.78 11.73 20.15
C ALA A 139 -14.09 13.08 20.46
N ARG A 140 -14.10 14.02 19.52
CA ARG A 140 -13.63 15.40 19.72
C ARG A 140 -14.62 16.27 20.51
N ASP A 141 -15.90 15.93 20.43
CA ASP A 141 -17.03 16.64 21.03
C ASP A 141 -17.54 15.89 22.27
N CYS A 142 -16.76 14.93 22.78
CA CYS A 142 -17.20 14.06 23.86
C CYS A 142 -17.20 14.80 25.20
N PRO A 143 -18.35 14.91 25.90
CA PRO A 143 -18.44 15.63 27.16
C PRO A 143 -17.65 14.94 28.28
N LYS A 144 -17.37 13.64 28.13
CA LYS A 144 -16.55 12.86 29.08
C LYS A 144 -15.05 13.03 28.83
N LYS A 145 -14.65 13.72 27.76
CA LYS A 145 -13.24 13.92 27.40
C LYS A 145 -12.77 15.27 27.94
N ALA A 146 -12.23 15.26 29.15
CA ALA A 146 -11.64 16.46 29.75
C ALA A 146 -10.47 16.99 28.90
N GLY A 147 -10.63 18.21 28.34
CA GLY A 147 -9.56 19.11 27.93
C GLY A 147 -8.67 18.69 26.75
N GLY A 148 -8.97 19.17 25.53
CA GLY A 148 -8.11 19.02 24.36
C GLY A 148 -8.30 20.08 23.28
N LYS A 149 -8.02 21.35 23.63
CA LYS A 149 -7.71 22.53 22.80
C LYS A 149 -8.17 22.54 21.33
N GLY A 150 -9.24 23.31 21.09
CA GLY A 150 -9.29 24.43 20.13
C GLY A 150 -8.86 24.19 18.68
N SER A 151 -9.85 24.03 17.81
CA SER A 151 -9.77 24.15 16.36
C SER A 151 -9.22 25.51 15.91
N LYS A 152 -8.22 25.52 15.01
CA LYS A 152 -7.99 26.66 14.11
C LYS A 152 -9.09 26.64 13.06
N THR A 153 -10.06 27.54 13.17
CA THR A 153 -10.99 27.84 12.08
C THR A 153 -10.41 28.97 11.23
N ASP A 154 -10.29 28.64 9.96
CA ASP A 154 -9.92 29.47 8.81
C ASP A 154 -10.81 30.72 8.75
N GLN A 155 -10.22 31.92 8.74
CA GLN A 155 -10.94 33.16 8.46
C GLN A 155 -10.85 33.43 6.96
N VAL A 156 -11.92 33.11 6.22
CA VAL A 156 -12.13 33.58 4.85
C VAL A 156 -12.59 35.04 4.94
N LYS A 157 -11.72 35.99 4.59
CA LYS A 157 -12.10 37.39 4.36
C LYS A 157 -12.81 37.49 3.00
N VAL A 158 -14.13 37.69 3.02
CA VAL A 158 -14.87 38.17 1.84
C VAL A 158 -14.61 39.67 1.74
N LEU A 159 -13.96 40.10 0.66
CA LEU A 159 -13.83 41.50 0.28
C LEU A 159 -15.15 41.94 -0.36
N GLU A 160 -15.93 42.76 0.33
CA GLU A 160 -17.02 43.52 -0.28
C GLU A 160 -16.43 44.71 -1.05
N LEU A 161 -16.56 44.69 -2.37
CA LEU A 161 -16.42 45.87 -3.24
C LEU A 161 -17.83 46.32 -3.58
N ASP A 162 -18.33 47.33 -2.88
CA ASP A 162 -19.58 47.98 -3.28
C ASP A 162 -19.26 49.12 -4.26
N LYS A 163 -19.87 49.01 -5.44
CA LYS A 163 -19.88 50.00 -6.53
C LYS A 163 -21.23 50.72 -6.48
N ARG A 164 -21.20 52.06 -6.42
CA ARG A 164 -22.23 53.03 -6.90
C ARG A 164 -21.74 54.44 -6.48
N SER A 165 -21.30 55.35 -7.37
CA SER A 165 -22.10 56.25 -8.26
C SER A 165 -23.25 56.91 -7.49
N ASP A 166 -23.37 58.23 -7.34
CA ASP A 166 -23.09 59.36 -8.26
C ASP A 166 -22.34 60.55 -7.60
#